data_AF-B9TQ90-F1
#
_entry.id   AF-B9TQ90-F1
#
_cell.length_a   1.000
_cell.length_b   1.000
_cell.length_c   1.000
_cell.angle_alpha   90.00
_cell.angle_beta   90.00
_cell.angle_gamma   90.00
#
_symmetry.space_group_name_H-M   'P 1'
#
loop_
_entity.id
_entity.type
_entity.pdbx_description
1 polymer ?
#
loop_
_entity_poly.entity_id
_entity_poly.type
_entity_poly.pdbx_seq_one_letter_code
_entity_poly.pdbx_strand_id
1 'polypeptide(L)' 'MALSFACCMSYAADDIKIVKIGSAAPTTGAIANLGKENENGARLAVEDINRHGLVVGGQKVKLELVA' A
#
# COMPACT_ATOMS: atom_id res chain seq x y z
N MET A 1 39.89 21.77 21.63
CA MET A 1 39.30 20.43 21.85
C MET A 1 37.84 20.66 22.25
N ALA A 2 37.00 21.22 21.38
CA ALA A 2 36.50 20.73 20.09
C ALA A 2 35.60 19.49 20.23
N LEU A 3 34.29 19.78 20.12
CA LEU A 3 33.15 18.97 19.70
C LEU A 3 32.73 17.77 20.57
N SER A 4 31.55 17.90 21.16
CA SER A 4 30.56 16.81 21.14
C SER A 4 29.20 17.42 20.84
N PHE A 5 28.94 17.52 19.53
CA PHE A 5 27.63 17.83 18.98
C PHE A 5 26.80 16.55 19.13
N ALA A 6 25.98 16.47 20.18
CA ALA A 6 24.92 15.48 20.25
C ALA A 6 23.88 15.86 19.18
N CYS A 7 24.08 15.37 17.96
CA CYS A 7 23.04 15.38 16.94
C CYS A 7 21.92 14.48 17.47
N CYS A 8 20.86 15.10 17.98
CA CYS A 8 19.56 14.46 18.07
C CYS A 8 19.20 14.05 16.64
N MET A 9 19.54 12.82 16.28
CA MET A 9 19.05 12.19 15.06
C MET A 9 17.53 12.07 15.26
N SER A 10 16.80 13.09 14.84
CA SER A 10 15.36 12.98 14.62
C SER A 10 15.18 11.89 13.59
N TYR A 11 14.81 10.69 14.04
CA TYR A 11 14.25 9.67 13.19
C TYR A 11 12.97 10.30 12.64
N ALA A 12 13.02 10.81 11.41
CA ALA A 12 11.81 11.17 10.70
C ALA A 12 10.95 9.91 10.74
N ALA A 13 9.78 9.97 11.39
CA ALA A 13 8.82 8.90 11.31
C ALA A 13 8.65 8.57 9.82
N ASP A 14 9.01 7.35 9.41
CA ASP A 14 8.88 6.92 8.02
C ASP A 14 7.43 7.15 7.60
N ASP A 15 7.18 8.23 6.86
CA ASP A 15 5.84 8.55 6.37
C ASP A 15 5.47 7.46 5.36
N ILE A 16 4.54 6.59 5.77
CA ILE A 16 4.06 5.50 4.94
C ILE A 16 3.20 6.13 3.84
N LYS A 17 3.72 6.11 2.62
CA LYS A 17 3.00 6.65 1.47
C LYS A 17 1.82 5.76 1.12
N ILE A 18 0.62 6.33 1.10
CA ILE A 18 -0.59 5.62 0.66
C ILE A 18 -0.69 5.70 -0.87
N VAL A 19 -0.78 4.55 -1.52
CA VAL A 19 -1.03 4.45 -2.97
C VAL A 19 -2.37 3.78 -3.20
N LYS A 20 -3.27 4.49 -3.87
CA LYS A 20 -4.61 4.02 -4.20
C LYS A 20 -4.58 3.19 -5.47
N ILE A 21 -5.19 2.01 -5.40
CA ILE A 21 -5.28 1.04 -6.50
C ILE A 21 -6.74 0.96 -6.93
N GLY A 22 -7.02 1.27 -8.19
CA GLY A 22 -8.35 1.05 -8.76
C GLY A 22 -8.50 -0.38 -9.28
N SER A 23 -9.70 -0.93 -9.20
CA SER A 23 -10.07 -2.19 -9.85
C SER A 23 -11.19 -1.95 -10.87
N ALA A 24 -11.06 -2.51 -12.08
CA ALA A 24 -12.03 -2.35 -13.15
C ALA A 24 -12.49 -3.72 -13.66
N ALA A 25 -13.71 -4.11 -13.28
CA ALA A 25 -14.38 -5.30 -13.78
C ALA A 25 -15.91 -5.10 -13.71
N PRO A 26 -16.69 -5.76 -14.58
CA PRO A 26 -18.15 -5.69 -14.54
C PRO A 26 -18.69 -6.40 -13.29
N THR A 27 -19.13 -5.62 -12.30
CA THR A 27 -19.71 -6.12 -11.03
C THR A 27 -21.22 -6.30 -11.09
N THR A 28 -21.82 -6.07 -12.26
CA THR A 28 -23.25 -6.22 -12.56
C THR A 28 -23.47 -6.87 -13.92
N GLY A 29 -24.70 -7.30 -14.20
CA GLY A 29 -25.06 -7.97 -15.46
C GLY A 29 -24.69 -9.44 -15.51
N ALA A 30 -24.65 -10.01 -16.73
CA ALA A 30 -24.53 -11.46 -16.94
C ALA A 30 -23.24 -12.09 -16.38
N ILE A 31 -22.19 -11.29 -16.20
CA ILE A 31 -20.86 -11.74 -15.73
C ILE A 31 -20.45 -11.12 -14.39
N ALA A 32 -21.43 -10.64 -13.61
CA ALA A 32 -21.21 -9.98 -12.31
C ALA A 32 -20.38 -10.83 -11.32
N ASN A 33 -20.58 -12.15 -11.34
CA ASN A 33 -19.88 -13.07 -10.45
C ASN A 33 -18.36 -13.01 -10.68
N LEU A 34 -17.91 -12.99 -11.94
CA LEU A 34 -16.50 -12.86 -12.30
C LEU A 34 -15.93 -11.51 -11.83
N GLY A 35 -16.71 -10.43 -11.96
CA GLY A 35 -16.30 -9.12 -11.47
C GLY A 35 -16.14 -9.07 -9.95
N LYS A 36 -17.05 -9.71 -9.21
CA LYS A 36 -16.96 -9.83 -7.75
C LYS A 36 -15.82 -10.73 -7.29
N GLU A 37 -15.55 -11.81 -8.00
CA GLU A 37 -14.37 -12.65 -7.77
C GLU A 37 -13.08 -11.86 -7.99
N ASN A 38 -13.01 -11.04 -9.05
CA ASN A 38 -11.85 -10.20 -9.33
C ASN A 38 -11.63 -9.09 -8.28
N GLU A 39 -12.71 -8.43 -7.82
CA GLU A 39 -12.66 -7.43 -6.74
C GLU A 39 -12.13 -8.05 -5.43
N ASN A 40 -12.63 -9.25 -5.09
CA ASN A 40 -12.17 -9.99 -3.92
C ASN A 40 -10.70 -10.44 -4.07
N GLY A 41 -10.29 -10.89 -5.25
CA GLY A 41 -8.91 -11.26 -5.54
C GLY A 41 -7.96 -10.07 -5.40
N ALA A 42 -8.35 -8.90 -5.93
CA ALA A 42 -7.59 -7.66 -5.78
C ALA A 42 -7.46 -7.24 -4.31
N ARG A 43 -8.53 -7.40 -3.52
CA ARG A 43 -8.49 -7.13 -2.06
C ARG A 43 -7.50 -8.03 -1.36
N LEU A 44 -7.54 -9.35 -1.62
CA LEU A 44 -6.61 -10.31 -1.02
C LEU A 44 -5.16 -10.01 -1.39
N ALA A 45 -4.89 -9.64 -2.64
CA ALA A 45 -3.54 -9.26 -3.08
C ALA A 45 -3.03 -8.01 -2.36
N VAL A 46 -3.87 -6.98 -2.21
CA VAL A 46 -3.53 -5.75 -1.47
C VAL A 46 -3.25 -6.05 0.00
N GLU A 47 -4.08 -6.88 0.63
CA GLU A 47 -3.87 -7.31 2.03
C GLU A 47 -2.54 -8.06 2.20
N ASP A 48 -2.24 -8.99 1.30
CA ASP A 48 -1.01 -9.79 1.37
C ASP A 48 0.25 -8.94 1.14
N ILE A 49 0.23 -8.03 0.16
CA ILE A 49 1.33 -7.08 -0.07
C ILE A 49 1.55 -6.20 1.16
N ASN A 50 0.49 -5.68 1.76
CA ASN A 50 0.58 -4.85 2.95
C ASN A 50 1.09 -5.62 4.18
N ARG A 51 0.79 -6.92 4.28
CA ARG A 51 1.32 -7.80 5.34
C ARG A 51 2.81 -8.04 5.21
N HIS A 52 3.30 -8.24 3.99
CA HIS A 52 4.73 -8.41 3.72
C HIS A 52 5.52 -7.10 3.82
N GLY A 53 4.83 -5.98 3.64
CA GLY A 53 5.45 -4.66 3.60
C GLY A 53 6.02 -4.38 2.21
N LEU A 54 5.65 -3.22 1.66
CA LEU A 54 6.11 -2.78 0.35
C LEU A 54 7.08 -1.61 0.50
N VAL A 55 8.23 -1.69 -0.15
CA VAL A 55 9.18 -0.58 -0.26
C VAL A 55 9.42 -0.34 -1.74
N VAL A 56 9.20 0.90 -2.21
CA VAL A 56 9.56 1.30 -3.57
C VAL A 56 10.36 2.60 -3.52
N GLY A 57 11.50 2.62 -4.22
CA GLY A 57 12.42 3.76 -4.17
C GLY A 57 12.97 4.08 -2.77
N GLY A 58 13.05 3.09 -1.89
CA GLY A 58 13.49 3.26 -0.50
C GLY A 58 12.42 3.80 0.47
N GLN A 59 11.20 4.09 -0.02
CA GLN A 59 10.09 4.56 0.81
C GLN A 59 9.10 3.41 1.12
N LYS A 60 8.65 3.32 2.37
CA LYS A 60 7.56 2.41 2.77
C LYS A 60 6.24 2.85 2.13
N VAL A 61 5.53 1.91 1.53
CA VAL A 61 4.26 2.13 0.85
C VAL A 61 3.20 1.23 1.47
N LYS A 62 1.99 1.76 1.60
CA LYS A 62 0.78 0.98 1.89
C LYS A 62 -0.20 1.15 0.75
N LEU A 63 -0.72 0.02 0.27
CA LEU A 63 -1.71 -0.01 -0.80
C LEU A 63 -3.12 0.11 -0.21
N GLU A 64 -3.98 0.87 -0.88
CA GLU A 64 -5.40 0.99 -0.57
C GLU A 64 -6.20 0.64 -1.83
N LEU A 65 -7.01 -0.43 -1.78
CA LEU A 65 -7.91 -0.76 -2.87
C LEU A 65 -9.10 0.20 -2.85
N VAL A 66 -9.39 0.79 -4.00
CA VAL A 66 -10.58 1.62 -4.26
C VAL A 66 -11.47 0.84 -5.23
N ALA A 67 -12.64 0.47 -4.76
CA ALA A 67 -13.65 -0.29 -5.50
C ALA A 67 -14.88 0.59 -5.80
#